data_AF-A0A2N3NFZ7-F1
#
_entry.id   AF-A0A2N3NFZ7-F1
#
_cell.length_a   1.000
_cell.length_b   1.000
_cell.length_c   1.000
_cell.angle_alpha   90.00
_cell.angle_beta   90.00
_cell.angle_gamma   90.00
#
_symmetry.space_group_name_H-M   'P 1'
#
loop_
_entity.id
_entity.type
_entity.pdbx_description
1 polymer ?
#
loop_
_entity_poly.entity_id
_entity_poly.type
_entity_poly.pdbx_seq_one_letter_code
_entity_poly.pdbx_strand_id
1 'polypeptide(L)'
;MRCGRNGTLSGRGSDIATVVAGDVVGFKSSGKIGLDIYHPGPGLAYLSRSPEGVDVRDYDGSGEWFKIEEIGLNLTYSDIPGNEGKVSWSLQGKYEFMMRIPKRTPQGQYLLRVEHIYPNSGWNETQFYVNCAQVNVVGPGGG
;
A
#
# COMPACT_ATOMS: atom_id res chain seq x y z
N MET A 1 -13.78 -2.00 1.66
CA MET A 1 -12.89 -1.70 2.81
C MET A 1 -11.87 -0.65 2.36
N ARG A 2 -11.70 0.48 3.08
CA ARG A 2 -10.79 1.57 2.65
C ARG A 2 -9.43 1.50 3.35
N CYS A 3 -9.40 1.68 4.68
CA CYS A 3 -8.19 1.82 5.49
C CYS A 3 -8.12 0.81 6.64
N GLY A 4 -8.53 -0.43 6.38
CA GLY A 4 -8.61 -1.47 7.41
C GLY A 4 -9.81 -1.31 8.34
N ARG A 5 -9.90 -2.20 9.33
CA ARG A 5 -10.99 -2.20 10.32
C ARG A 5 -10.91 -0.95 11.19
N ASN A 6 -12.00 -0.19 11.27
CA ASN A 6 -12.12 1.03 12.08
C ASN A 6 -11.12 2.15 11.73
N GLY A 7 -10.53 2.14 10.53
CA GLY A 7 -9.47 3.11 10.16
C GLY A 7 -9.89 4.59 10.26
N THR A 8 -11.18 4.90 10.07
CA THR A 8 -11.72 6.27 10.21
C THR A 8 -11.81 6.75 11.66
N LEU A 9 -11.78 5.83 12.65
CA LEU A 9 -11.81 6.19 14.07
C LEU A 9 -10.40 6.51 14.60
N SER A 10 -9.37 5.83 14.09
CA SER A 10 -7.97 6.01 14.53
C SER A 10 -7.20 7.05 13.70
N GLY A 11 -7.65 7.35 12.47
CA GLY A 11 -6.94 8.27 11.56
C GLY A 11 -6.65 9.64 12.17
N ARG A 12 -7.65 10.26 12.81
CA ARG A 12 -7.55 11.60 13.44
C ARG A 12 -6.39 11.78 14.40
N GLY A 13 -6.01 10.72 15.14
CA GLY A 13 -4.93 10.76 16.11
C GLY A 13 -3.54 10.49 15.52
N SER A 14 -3.45 10.24 14.21
CA SER A 14 -2.20 9.90 13.55
C SER A 14 -1.44 11.15 13.07
N ASP A 15 -0.12 11.05 13.03
CA ASP A 15 0.73 12.05 12.41
C ASP A 15 0.60 12.03 10.87
N ILE A 16 1.08 13.11 10.25
CA ILE A 16 1.17 13.23 8.79
C ILE A 16 2.64 13.15 8.40
N ALA A 17 3.00 12.16 7.59
CA ALA A 17 4.36 12.05 7.07
C ALA A 17 4.55 12.97 5.85
N THR A 18 5.59 13.79 5.84
CA THR A 18 5.96 14.55 4.64
C THR A 18 6.77 13.66 3.70
N VAL A 19 6.39 13.61 2.42
CA VAL A 19 7.05 12.79 1.39
C VAL A 19 7.27 13.63 0.14
N VAL A 20 8.38 13.46 -0.57
CA VAL A 20 8.63 14.18 -1.83
C VAL A 20 8.07 13.35 -2.99
N ALA A 21 7.42 14.02 -3.94
CA ALA A 21 7.01 13.35 -5.18
C ALA A 21 8.24 12.72 -5.88
N GLY A 22 8.15 11.42 -6.19
CA GLY A 22 9.27 10.63 -6.71
C GLY A 22 10.01 9.78 -5.67
N ASP A 23 9.80 10.01 -4.37
CA ASP A 23 10.40 9.21 -3.30
C ASP A 23 9.92 7.77 -3.33
N VAL A 24 10.76 6.87 -2.83
CA VAL A 24 10.36 5.51 -2.46
C VAL A 24 9.99 5.53 -0.99
N VAL A 25 8.77 5.10 -0.69
CA VAL A 25 8.22 4.96 0.66
C VAL A 25 7.79 3.52 0.88
N GLY A 26 7.53 3.14 2.13
CA GLY A 26 7.06 1.77 2.37
C GLY A 26 6.31 1.58 3.68
N PHE A 27 5.52 0.51 3.70
CA PHE A 27 4.85 0.01 4.88
C PHE A 27 5.61 -1.20 5.40
N LYS A 28 5.93 -1.17 6.68
CA LYS A 28 6.49 -2.31 7.39
C LYS A 28 5.35 -3.15 7.93
N SER A 29 5.46 -4.47 7.79
CA SER A 29 4.66 -5.36 8.62
C SER A 29 4.98 -5.10 10.10
N SER A 30 4.11 -5.54 11.03
CA SER A 30 4.00 -5.12 12.45
C SER A 30 5.27 -5.16 13.35
N GLY A 31 6.45 -5.43 12.81
CA GLY A 31 7.73 -5.29 13.51
C GLY A 31 8.06 -6.39 14.48
N LYS A 32 7.18 -7.37 14.65
CA LYS A 32 7.52 -8.61 15.35
C LYS A 32 8.32 -9.49 14.41
N ILE A 33 9.48 -9.96 14.91
CA ILE A 33 10.28 -10.98 14.24
C ILE A 33 9.37 -12.17 13.91
N GLY A 34 9.35 -12.59 12.64
CA GLY A 34 8.52 -13.69 12.14
C GLY A 34 7.08 -13.31 11.73
N LEU A 35 6.73 -12.03 11.64
CA LEU A 35 5.49 -11.55 11.03
C LEU A 35 5.74 -10.85 9.68
N ASP A 36 6.53 -11.48 8.82
CA ASP A 36 6.65 -11.12 7.41
C ASP A 36 5.32 -11.31 6.65
N ILE A 37 5.24 -10.79 5.43
CA ILE A 37 4.14 -11.05 4.50
C ILE A 37 4.23 -12.51 4.09
N TYR A 38 3.61 -13.40 4.85
CA TYR A 38 3.74 -14.85 4.67
C TYR A 38 2.70 -15.43 3.70
N HIS A 39 1.55 -14.77 3.57
CA HIS A 39 0.50 -15.22 2.67
C HIS A 39 0.86 -14.95 1.21
N PRO A 40 0.58 -15.90 0.30
CA PRO A 40 0.82 -15.71 -1.12
C PRO A 40 -0.24 -14.76 -1.71
N GLY A 41 0.19 -13.72 -2.42
CA GLY A 41 -0.73 -12.86 -3.15
C GLY A 41 -0.16 -11.50 -3.53
N PRO A 42 -0.92 -10.70 -4.30
CA PRO A 42 -0.44 -9.42 -4.79
C PRO A 42 -0.41 -8.37 -3.68
N GLY A 43 0.43 -7.36 -3.87
CA GLY A 43 0.37 -6.10 -3.12
C GLY A 43 0.02 -4.94 -4.05
N LEU A 44 -0.84 -4.05 -3.58
CA LEU A 44 -1.30 -2.87 -4.32
C LEU A 44 -1.15 -1.63 -3.44
N ALA A 45 -0.75 -0.51 -4.04
CA ALA A 45 -0.71 0.78 -3.36
C ALA A 45 -1.50 1.84 -4.11
N TYR A 46 -2.14 2.74 -3.35
CA TYR A 46 -3.03 3.77 -3.87
C TYR A 46 -2.86 5.10 -3.15
N LEU A 47 -3.15 6.18 -3.85
CA LEU A 47 -3.28 7.51 -3.26
C LEU A 47 -4.71 8.02 -3.45
N SER A 48 -5.20 8.77 -2.45
CA SER A 48 -6.43 9.55 -2.56
C SER A 48 -6.21 10.93 -1.96
N ARG A 49 -6.46 11.97 -2.75
CA ARG A 49 -6.24 13.36 -2.34
C ARG A 49 -7.32 13.79 -1.36
N SER A 50 -6.92 14.44 -0.27
CA SER A 50 -7.88 15.12 0.61
C SER A 50 -8.58 16.23 -0.18
N PRO A 51 -9.91 16.43 0.01
CA PRO A 51 -10.60 17.56 -0.61
C PRO A 51 -9.97 18.90 -0.25
N GLU A 52 -10.17 19.90 -1.11
CA GLU A 52 -9.66 21.25 -0.86
C GLU A 52 -10.20 21.81 0.47
N GLY A 53 -9.31 22.35 1.29
CA GLY A 53 -9.64 22.87 2.62
C GLY A 53 -9.90 21.82 3.70
N VAL A 54 -9.78 20.51 3.39
CA VAL A 54 -9.98 19.42 4.36
C VAL A 54 -8.63 18.86 4.80
N ASP A 55 -8.34 18.92 6.10
CA ASP A 55 -7.18 18.22 6.67
C ASP A 55 -7.39 16.70 6.51
N VAL A 56 -6.35 15.99 6.08
CA VAL A 56 -6.40 14.54 5.84
C VAL A 56 -6.78 13.74 7.09
N ARG A 57 -6.56 14.29 8.30
CA ARG A 57 -7.04 13.70 9.55
C ARG A 57 -8.55 13.61 9.64
N ASP A 58 -9.26 14.52 8.97
CA ASP A 58 -10.72 14.53 8.88
C ASP A 58 -11.27 13.89 7.61
N TYR A 59 -10.39 13.42 6.72
CA TYR A 59 -10.77 12.78 5.47
C TYR A 59 -10.99 11.28 5.65
N ASP A 60 -12.20 10.80 5.31
CA ASP A 60 -12.61 9.39 5.44
C ASP A 60 -12.26 8.51 4.23
N GLY A 61 -11.56 9.08 3.23
CA GLY A 61 -11.22 8.38 2.00
C GLY A 61 -12.39 8.20 1.02
N SER A 62 -13.45 9.00 1.13
CA SER A 62 -14.64 8.93 0.25
C SER A 62 -14.43 9.46 -1.18
N GLY A 63 -13.35 10.18 -1.44
CA GLY A 63 -12.99 10.65 -2.78
C GLY A 63 -12.31 9.59 -3.64
N GLU A 64 -11.84 10.03 -4.80
CA GLU A 64 -11.21 9.17 -5.81
C GLU A 64 -9.90 8.56 -5.34
N TRP A 65 -9.65 7.31 -5.75
CA TRP A 65 -8.42 6.57 -5.49
C TRP A 65 -7.74 6.21 -6.81
N PHE A 66 -6.44 6.47 -6.91
CA PHE A 66 -5.63 6.03 -8.04
C PHE A 66 -4.53 5.09 -7.58
N LYS A 67 -4.35 4.00 -8.33
CA LYS A 67 -3.30 3.01 -8.07
C LYS A 67 -1.95 3.59 -8.48
N ILE A 68 -0.95 3.44 -7.63
CA ILE A 68 0.42 3.90 -7.87
C ILE A 68 1.42 2.74 -7.99
N GLU A 69 1.08 1.56 -7.50
CA GLU A 69 1.96 0.38 -7.52
C GLU A 69 1.14 -0.91 -7.53
N GLU A 70 1.66 -1.93 -8.21
CA GLU A 70 1.16 -3.30 -8.18
C GLU A 70 2.34 -4.29 -8.21
N ILE A 71 2.50 -5.04 -7.12
CA ILE A 71 3.54 -6.06 -6.98
C ILE A 71 2.86 -7.44 -7.04
N GLY A 72 3.10 -8.16 -8.14
CA GLY A 72 2.52 -9.48 -8.40
C GLY A 72 3.51 -10.64 -8.28
N LEU A 73 3.36 -11.60 -9.17
CA LEU A 73 4.21 -12.79 -9.26
C LEU A 73 5.67 -12.41 -9.53
N ASN A 74 6.59 -13.19 -8.94
CA ASN A 74 8.00 -13.15 -9.31
C ASN A 74 8.18 -14.00 -10.57
N LEU A 75 8.22 -13.32 -11.71
CA LEU A 75 8.29 -13.95 -13.04
C LEU A 75 9.63 -14.65 -13.32
N THR A 76 10.66 -14.41 -12.51
CA THR A 76 11.98 -15.04 -12.65
C THR A 76 12.17 -16.25 -11.73
N TYR A 77 11.19 -16.54 -10.88
CA TYR A 77 11.33 -17.60 -9.87
C TYR A 77 11.46 -18.99 -10.49
N SER A 78 10.74 -19.23 -11.58
CA SER A 78 10.78 -20.48 -12.34
C SER A 78 12.14 -20.72 -13.02
N ASP A 79 12.94 -19.67 -13.19
CA ASP A 79 14.26 -19.74 -13.85
C ASP A 79 15.37 -20.20 -12.88
N ILE A 80 15.06 -20.28 -11.58
CA ILE A 80 15.98 -20.79 -10.56
C ILE A 80 16.04 -22.33 -10.68
N PRO A 81 17.23 -22.94 -10.86
CA PRO A 81 17.36 -24.40 -10.90
C PRO A 81 16.72 -25.07 -9.67
N GLY A 82 15.85 -26.06 -9.90
CA GLY A 82 15.05 -26.73 -8.87
C GLY A 82 13.67 -26.10 -8.60
N ASN A 83 13.31 -25.01 -9.28
CA ASN A 83 12.00 -24.37 -9.22
C ASN A 83 11.23 -24.39 -10.56
N GLU A 84 11.61 -25.28 -11.47
CA GLU A 84 10.99 -25.40 -12.78
C GLU A 84 9.48 -25.63 -12.64
N GLY A 85 8.67 -24.81 -13.32
CA GLY A 85 7.21 -24.87 -13.26
C GLY A 85 6.57 -24.34 -11.97
N LYS A 86 7.35 -23.81 -11.01
CA LYS A 86 6.84 -23.18 -9.79
C LYS A 86 6.66 -21.68 -9.96
N VAL A 87 5.67 -21.12 -9.26
CA VAL A 87 5.42 -19.68 -9.15
C VAL A 87 5.66 -19.21 -7.72
N SER A 88 6.11 -17.97 -7.55
CA SER A 88 6.16 -17.31 -6.23
C SER A 88 5.62 -15.90 -6.32
N TRP A 89 5.20 -15.35 -5.17
CA TRP A 89 4.73 -13.98 -5.06
C TRP A 89 5.87 -13.08 -4.59
N SER A 90 6.07 -11.94 -5.23
CA SER A 90 7.26 -11.10 -4.99
C SER A 90 7.29 -10.52 -3.57
N LEU A 91 6.13 -10.35 -2.93
CA LEU A 91 6.02 -9.89 -1.55
C LEU A 91 6.09 -11.02 -0.51
N GLN A 92 5.96 -12.29 -0.91
CA GLN A 92 5.98 -13.38 0.05
C GLN A 92 7.37 -13.47 0.73
N GLY A 93 7.38 -13.56 2.05
CA GLY A 93 8.61 -13.54 2.85
C GLY A 93 9.21 -12.14 3.03
N LYS A 94 8.59 -11.08 2.49
CA LYS A 94 9.08 -9.70 2.65
C LYS A 94 8.54 -9.07 3.92
N TYR A 95 9.39 -8.29 4.56
CA TYR A 95 9.01 -7.51 5.74
C TYR A 95 8.44 -6.13 5.38
N GLU A 96 8.79 -5.63 4.20
CA GLU A 96 8.46 -4.28 3.74
C GLU A 96 7.74 -4.36 2.40
N PHE A 97 6.67 -3.57 2.26
CA PHE A 97 6.07 -3.25 0.97
C PHE A 97 6.52 -1.85 0.60
N MET A 98 7.46 -1.77 -0.33
CA MET A 98 8.00 -0.53 -0.88
C MET A 98 7.27 -0.13 -2.16
N MET A 99 7.04 1.16 -2.34
CA MET A 99 6.42 1.74 -3.53
C MET A 99 6.95 3.14 -3.80
N ARG A 100 6.87 3.59 -5.05
CA ARG A 100 7.28 4.95 -5.44
C ARG A 100 6.07 5.89 -5.47
N ILE A 101 6.18 7.05 -4.82
CA ILE A 101 5.23 8.14 -5.06
C ILE A 101 5.47 8.67 -6.49
N PRO A 102 4.47 8.69 -7.39
CA PRO A 102 4.68 9.14 -8.75
C PRO A 102 5.30 10.55 -8.81
N LYS A 103 6.29 10.74 -9.69
CA LYS A 103 7.04 12.01 -9.78
C LYS A 103 6.17 13.23 -10.08
N ARG A 104 5.02 13.02 -10.74
CA ARG A 104 4.08 14.08 -11.11
C ARG A 104 2.92 14.24 -10.13
N THR A 105 2.87 13.49 -9.03
CA THR A 105 1.81 13.63 -8.03
C THR A 105 1.71 15.08 -7.57
N PRO A 106 0.54 15.73 -7.71
CA PRO A 106 0.36 17.11 -7.24
C PRO A 106 0.66 17.26 -5.75
N GLN A 107 1.03 18.47 -5.36
CA GLN A 107 1.24 18.75 -3.94
C GLN A 107 -0.09 18.75 -3.17
N GLY A 108 -0.01 18.35 -1.90
CA GLY A 108 -1.14 18.35 -0.98
C GLY A 108 -1.17 17.14 -0.06
N GLN A 109 -2.22 17.04 0.73
CA GLN A 109 -2.41 15.93 1.65
C GLN A 109 -3.20 14.79 1.00
N TYR A 110 -2.77 13.55 1.28
CA TYR A 110 -3.32 12.33 0.71
C TYR A 110 -3.45 11.25 1.79
N LEU A 111 -4.45 10.39 1.63
CA LEU A 111 -4.39 9.05 2.20
C LEU A 111 -3.56 8.17 1.25
N LEU A 112 -2.54 7.52 1.80
CA LEU A 112 -1.73 6.51 1.14
C LEU A 112 -2.15 5.14 1.65
N ARG A 113 -2.72 4.31 0.78
CA ARG A 113 -3.24 2.98 1.10
C ARG A 113 -2.32 1.90 0.58
N VAL A 114 -2.05 0.89 1.41
CA VAL A 114 -1.53 -0.41 0.97
C VAL A 114 -2.57 -1.49 1.18
N GLU A 115 -2.58 -2.44 0.25
CA GLU A 115 -3.45 -3.61 0.26
C GLU A 115 -2.63 -4.83 -0.14
N HIS A 116 -2.63 -5.85 0.72
CA HIS A 116 -2.17 -7.19 0.36
C HIS A 116 -3.37 -8.13 0.37
N ILE A 117 -3.53 -8.89 -0.70
CA ILE A 117 -4.67 -9.79 -0.89
C ILE A 117 -4.15 -11.21 -0.84
N TYR A 118 -4.71 -12.05 0.04
CA TYR A 118 -4.52 -13.49 -0.03
C TYR A 118 -5.73 -14.11 -0.75
N PRO A 119 -5.61 -14.47 -2.04
CA PRO A 119 -6.67 -15.15 -2.77
C PRO A 119 -6.74 -16.61 -2.33
N ASN A 120 -7.70 -16.93 -1.48
CA ASN A 120 -8.03 -18.31 -1.12
C ASN A 120 -9.19 -18.78 -2.01
N SER A 121 -9.12 -20.03 -2.50
CA SER A 121 -10.14 -20.63 -3.37
C SER A 121 -11.45 -20.98 -2.64
N GLY A 122 -11.44 -21.02 -1.31
CA GLY A 122 -12.64 -21.22 -0.49
C GLY A 122 -13.63 -20.06 -0.62
N TRP A 123 -14.93 -20.38 -0.54
CA TRP A 123 -15.98 -19.36 -0.55
C TRP A 123 -15.82 -18.39 0.63
N ASN A 124 -15.72 -17.08 0.33
CA ASN A 124 -15.57 -16.02 1.32
C ASN A 124 -14.32 -16.15 2.22
N GLU A 125 -13.28 -16.83 1.74
CA GLU A 125 -12.01 -17.01 2.47
C GLU A 125 -10.89 -16.07 2.02
N THR A 126 -11.13 -15.23 1.00
CA THR A 126 -10.15 -14.21 0.57
C THR A 126 -9.89 -13.22 1.70
N GLN A 127 -8.62 -13.03 2.03
CA GLN A 127 -8.21 -12.13 3.11
C GLN A 127 -7.62 -10.83 2.54
N PHE A 128 -8.06 -9.71 3.08
CA PHE A 128 -7.60 -8.38 2.69
C PHE A 128 -6.87 -7.73 3.87
N TYR A 129 -5.56 -7.52 3.70
CA TYR A 129 -4.71 -6.82 4.65
C TYR A 129 -4.54 -5.39 4.17
N VAL A 130 -5.34 -4.48 4.72
CA VAL A 130 -5.44 -3.10 4.24
C VAL A 130 -5.13 -2.12 5.35
N ASN A 131 -4.24 -1.17 5.08
CA ASN A 131 -3.92 -0.07 5.99
C ASN A 131 -3.73 1.22 5.19
N CYS A 132 -3.89 2.36 5.88
CA CYS A 132 -3.60 3.68 5.31
C CYS A 132 -2.61 4.44 6.19
N ALA A 133 -1.85 5.32 5.57
CA ALA A 133 -1.06 6.37 6.20
C ALA A 133 -1.52 7.73 5.69
N GLN A 134 -1.33 8.77 6.50
CA GLN A 134 -1.58 10.15 6.12
C GLN A 134 -0.26 10.75 5.63
N VAL A 135 -0.26 11.30 4.42
CA VAL A 135 0.94 11.88 3.83
C VAL A 135 0.69 13.28 3.31
N ASN A 136 1.70 14.15 3.42
CA ASN A 136 1.74 15.44 2.75
C ASN A 136 2.80 15.37 1.64
N VAL A 137 2.34 15.35 0.39
CA VAL A 137 3.21 15.29 -0.79
C VAL A 137 3.72 16.69 -1.11
N VAL A 138 5.04 16.84 -1.20
CA VAL A 138 5.74 18.08 -1.54
C VAL A 138 6.68 17.90 -2.75
N GLY A 139 7.25 18.99 -3.24
CA GLY A 139 8.26 18.96 -4.31
C GLY A 139 7.71 19.33 -5.70
N PRO A 140 8.47 19.08 -6.78
CA PRO A 140 8.22 19.63 -8.12
C PRO A 140 7.04 18.97 -8.87
N GLY A 141 6.18 18.21 -8.18
CA GLY A 141 5.01 17.58 -8.78
C GLY A 141 4.09 18.60 -9.46
N GLY A 142 3.26 18.13 -10.41
CA GLY A 142 2.61 19.06 -11.35
C GLY A 142 1.28 18.63 -11.96
N GLY A 143 0.79 17.41 -11.70
CA GLY A 143 -0.37 16.85 -12.40
C GLY A 143 0.01 16.23 -13.74
#